data_AF-A0A830BGR4-F1
#
_entry.id   AF-A0A830BGR4-F1
#
_cell.length_a   1.000
_cell.length_b   1.000
_cell.length_c   1.000
_cell.angle_alpha   90.00
_cell.angle_beta   90.00
_cell.angle_gamma   90.00
#
_symmetry.space_group_name_H-M   'P 1'
#
loop_
_entity.id
_entity.type
_entity.pdbx_description
1 polymer ?
#
loop_
_entity_poly.entity_id
_entity_poly.type
_entity_poly.pdbx_seq_one_letter_code
_entity_poly.pdbx_strand_id
1 'polypeptide(L)'
;MDMPGLGEEDAKVSVEQNTLMVKGEGKKVFDDDKKTVRGYNNKFDLPENVYKTNEIKAEMKNGVLKVFVPKIKNEERTDVFDVSVE
;
A
#
# COMPACT_ATOMS: atom_id res chain seq x y z
N MET A 1 -2.78 -2.15 8.00
CA MET A 1 -1.38 -2.10 8.49
C MET A 1 -1.39 -1.33 9.78
N ASP A 2 -0.86 -1.93 10.84
CA ASP A 2 -0.85 -1.33 12.16
C ASP A 2 0.32 -0.35 12.28
N MET A 3 -0.02 0.90 12.50
CA MET A 3 0.84 2.07 12.52
C MET A 3 0.52 2.91 13.77
N PRO A 4 0.66 2.34 14.98
CA PRO A 4 0.29 3.03 16.22
C PRO A 4 1.06 4.34 16.38
N GLY A 5 0.33 5.39 16.76
CA GLY A 5 0.89 6.73 17.00
C GLY A 5 1.04 7.60 15.74
N LEU A 6 0.65 7.11 14.57
CA LEU A 6 0.64 7.89 13.32
C LEU A 6 -0.78 8.40 13.01
N GLY A 7 -0.87 9.63 12.52
CA GLY A 7 -2.06 10.20 11.88
C GLY A 7 -2.02 10.06 10.35
N GLU A 8 -3.05 10.58 9.68
CA GLU A 8 -3.11 10.64 8.21
C GLU A 8 -1.95 11.47 7.63
N GLU A 9 -1.63 12.59 8.26
CA GLU A 9 -0.55 13.49 7.87
C GLU A 9 0.85 12.87 7.98
N ASP A 10 1.02 11.87 8.83
CA ASP A 10 2.30 11.21 9.06
C ASP A 10 2.53 9.99 8.13
N ALA A 11 1.53 9.64 7.30
CA ALA A 11 1.55 8.50 6.40
C ALA A 11 1.51 8.93 4.93
N LYS A 12 2.30 8.29 4.09
CA LYS A 12 2.33 8.51 2.64
C LYS A 12 2.17 7.19 1.89
N VAL A 13 1.21 7.17 0.98
CA VAL A 13 0.93 6.03 0.09
C VAL A 13 1.15 6.48 -1.35
N SER A 14 1.92 5.72 -2.12
CA SER A 14 2.22 6.02 -3.53
C SER A 14 2.38 4.75 -4.34
N VAL A 15 2.15 4.82 -5.65
CA VAL A 15 2.43 3.72 -6.58
C VAL A 15 3.50 4.19 -7.56
N GLU A 16 4.59 3.44 -7.68
CA GLU A 16 5.70 3.69 -8.59
C GLU A 16 6.11 2.37 -9.24
N GLN A 17 6.21 2.32 -10.57
CA GLN A 17 6.64 1.11 -11.31
C GLN A 17 5.95 -0.17 -10.81
N ASN A 18 4.62 -0.18 -10.79
CA ASN A 18 3.83 -1.32 -10.31
C ASN A 18 4.07 -1.72 -8.85
N THR A 19 4.70 -0.86 -8.05
CA THR A 19 4.95 -1.09 -6.63
C THR A 19 4.15 -0.10 -5.80
N LEU A 20 3.26 -0.61 -4.96
CA LEU A 20 2.61 0.18 -3.92
C LEU A 20 3.57 0.36 -2.75
N MET A 21 3.93 1.60 -2.46
CA MET A 21 4.83 1.99 -1.38
C MET A 21 4.06 2.71 -0.29
N VAL A 22 4.26 2.27 0.94
CA VAL A 22 3.66 2.82 2.15
C VAL A 22 4.77 3.25 3.09
N LYS A 23 4.85 4.56 3.35
CA LYS A 23 5.78 5.16 4.30
C LYS A 23 5.03 5.79 5.46
N GLY A 24 5.60 5.71 6.66
CA GLY A 24 5.11 6.43 7.83
C GLY A 24 6.28 6.84 8.71
N GLU A 25 6.28 8.09 9.17
CA GLU A 25 7.35 8.60 10.02
C GLU A 25 6.79 8.92 11.40
N GLY A 26 7.00 8.01 12.36
CA GLY A 26 6.47 8.19 13.72
C GLY A 26 7.16 9.34 14.43
N LYS A 27 6.40 10.08 15.26
CA LYS A 27 6.96 11.10 16.15
C LYS A 27 7.95 10.46 17.13
N LYS A 28 9.02 11.18 17.48
CA LYS A 28 10.04 10.73 18.44
C LYS A 28 9.37 10.33 19.76
N VAL A 29 9.45 9.06 20.12
CA VAL A 29 9.05 8.60 21.45
C VAL A 29 10.28 8.76 22.35
N PHE A 30 10.12 9.48 23.45
CA PHE A 30 11.11 9.57 24.52
C PHE A 30 10.79 8.45 25.51
N ASP A 31 11.60 7.40 25.50
CA ASP A 31 11.63 6.41 26.55
C ASP A 31 13.03 6.44 27.17
N ASP A 32 13.08 6.40 28.50
CA ASP A 32 14.24 6.51 29.39
C ASP A 32 15.59 6.25 28.65
N ASP A 33 16.30 7.35 28.36
CA ASP A 33 17.65 7.38 27.76
C ASP A 33 17.84 6.98 26.26
N LYS A 34 16.80 6.58 25.51
CA LYS A 34 16.96 6.26 24.06
C LYS A 34 15.93 6.93 23.15
N LYS A 35 16.40 7.83 22.28
CA LYS A 35 15.61 8.36 21.15
C LYS A 35 15.45 7.29 20.08
N THR A 36 14.27 6.67 19.99
CA THR A 36 13.92 5.80 18.85
C THR A 36 12.83 6.46 18.01
N VAL A 37 13.13 6.72 16.73
CA VAL A 37 12.13 7.13 15.73
C VAL A 37 11.60 5.85 15.10
N ARG A 38 10.31 5.56 15.26
CA ARG A 38 9.68 4.39 14.64
C ARG A 38 9.25 4.76 13.23
N GLY A 39 10.07 4.37 12.24
CA GLY A 39 9.75 4.50 10.82
C GLY A 39 9.06 3.24 10.28
N TYR A 40 8.13 3.45 9.34
CA TYR A 40 7.45 2.40 8.59
C TYR A 40 7.79 2.59 7.11
N ASN A 41 8.23 1.52 6.46
CA ASN A 41 8.51 1.52 5.03
C ASN A 41 8.21 0.13 4.47
N ASN A 42 7.05 0.01 3.84
CA ASN A 42 6.58 -1.24 3.26
C ASN A 42 6.36 -1.07 1.76
N LYS A 43 6.64 -2.14 1.01
CA LYS A 43 6.46 -2.22 -0.43
C LYS A 43 5.64 -3.45 -0.77
N PHE A 44 4.73 -3.30 -1.72
CA PHE A 44 3.89 -4.36 -2.24
C PHE A 44 3.94 -4.33 -3.76
N ASP A 45 4.43 -5.40 -4.37
CA ASP A 45 4.39 -5.54 -5.82
C ASP A 45 2.94 -5.76 -6.28
N LEU A 46 2.52 -4.98 -7.25
CA LEU A 46 1.22 -5.06 -7.92
C LEU A 46 1.44 -5.59 -9.35
N PRO A 47 1.21 -6.88 -9.59
CA PRO A 47 1.24 -7.46 -10.93
C PRO A 47 0.50 -6.60 -11.95
N GLU A 48 1.13 -6.41 -13.11
CA GLU A 48 0.52 -5.72 -14.25
C GLU A 48 -0.80 -6.40 -14.65
N ASN A 49 -1.77 -5.60 -15.10
CA ASN A 49 -3.07 -6.07 -15.60
C ASN A 49 -3.91 -6.90 -14.61
N VAL A 50 -3.58 -6.91 -13.32
CA VAL A 50 -4.39 -7.56 -12.27
C VAL A 50 -5.21 -6.54 -11.45
N TYR A 51 -4.68 -5.33 -11.25
CA TYR A 51 -5.26 -4.33 -10.35
C TYR A 51 -5.51 -3.00 -11.07
N LYS A 52 -6.60 -2.33 -10.70
CA LYS A 52 -6.93 -0.97 -11.17
C LYS A 52 -6.15 0.03 -10.31
N THR A 53 -4.87 0.22 -10.64
CA THR A 53 -3.92 1.00 -9.83
C THR A 53 -4.32 2.47 -9.66
N ASN A 54 -5.00 3.04 -10.65
CA ASN A 54 -5.57 4.39 -10.62
C ASN A 54 -6.78 4.53 -9.67
N GLU A 55 -7.39 3.43 -9.23
CA GLU A 55 -8.55 3.42 -8.33
C GLU A 55 -8.20 2.98 -6.90
N ILE A 56 -6.90 2.90 -6.57
CA ILE A 56 -6.45 2.59 -5.21
C ILE A 56 -6.88 3.71 -4.27
N LYS A 57 -7.42 3.31 -3.11
CA LYS A 57 -7.83 4.22 -2.03
C LYS A 57 -7.13 3.84 -0.74
N ALA A 58 -6.86 4.82 0.11
CA ALA A 58 -6.30 4.59 1.44
C ALA A 58 -7.07 5.40 2.49
N GLU A 59 -7.21 4.83 3.68
CA GLU A 59 -7.83 5.47 4.85
C GLU A 59 -6.98 5.18 6.08
N MET A 60 -6.69 6.21 6.87
CA MET A 60 -5.99 6.11 8.14
C MET A 60 -6.96 6.34 9.30
N LYS A 61 -7.07 5.39 10.21
CA LYS A 61 -7.97 5.52 11.38
C LYS A 61 -7.37 4.86 12.61
N ASN A 62 -7.28 5.60 13.72
CA ASN A 62 -6.79 5.11 15.02
C ASN A 62 -5.43 4.39 14.94
N GLY A 63 -4.48 4.93 14.18
CA GLY A 63 -3.18 4.30 14.01
C GLY A 63 -3.21 3.04 13.11
N VAL A 64 -4.25 2.86 12.29
CA VAL A 64 -4.34 1.74 11.34
C VAL A 64 -4.57 2.28 9.94
N LEU A 65 -3.64 1.99 9.04
CA LEU A 65 -3.76 2.30 7.61
C LEU A 65 -4.46 1.15 6.89
N LYS A 66 -5.59 1.43 6.26
CA LYS A 66 -6.29 0.52 5.34
C LYS A 66 -6.05 0.98 3.91
N VAL A 67 -5.66 0.06 3.04
CA VAL A 67 -5.51 0.33 1.61
C VAL A 67 -6.44 -0.61 0.85
N PHE A 68 -7.27 -0.04 -0.02
CA PHE A 68 -8.19 -0.76 -0.90
C PHE A 68 -7.60 -0.78 -2.31
N VAL A 69 -7.35 -1.98 -2.82
CA VAL A 69 -6.74 -2.20 -4.14
C VAL A 69 -7.74 -2.99 -5.01
N PRO A 70 -8.48 -2.31 -5.90
CA PRO A 70 -9.48 -2.98 -6.74
C PRO A 70 -8.83 -3.89 -7.78
N LYS A 71 -9.42 -5.07 -8.00
CA LYS A 71 -9.00 -5.98 -9.08
C LYS A 71 -9.66 -5.60 -10.41
N ILE A 72 -8.94 -5.83 -11.50
CA ILE A 72 -9.52 -5.83 -12.85
C ILE A 72 -10.44 -7.05 -12.96
N LYS A 73 -11.65 -6.88 -13.49
CA LYS A 73 -12.55 -8.01 -13.72
C LYS A 73 -11.97 -8.89 -14.83
N ASN A 74 -12.15 -10.20 -14.76
CA ASN A 74 -11.62 -11.12 -15.77
C ASN A 74 -12.08 -10.76 -17.20
N GLU A 75 -13.30 -10.27 -17.36
CA GLU A 75 -13.85 -9.84 -18.65
C GLU A 75 -13.14 -8.60 -19.23
N GLU A 76 -12.48 -7.80 -18.39
CA GLU A 76 -11.72 -6.62 -18.78
C GLU A 76 -10.22 -6.92 -18.99
N ARG A 77 -9.77 -8.17 -18.71
CA ARG A 77 -8.37 -8.56 -18.85
C ARG A 77 -8.05 -8.87 -20.30
N THR A 78 -7.03 -8.19 -20.83
CA THR A 78 -6.55 -8.39 -22.21
C THR A 78 -5.37 -9.35 -22.30
N ASP A 79 -4.86 -9.82 -21.16
CA ASP A 79 -3.70 -10.71 -21.07
C ASP A 79 -4.07 -12.22 -21.05
N VAL A 80 -5.36 -12.54 -21.13
CA VAL A 80 -5.88 -13.91 -21.17
C VAL A 80 -6.51 -14.18 -22.53
N PHE A 81 -6.08 -15.24 -23.21
CA PHE A 81 -6.65 -15.67 -24.48
C PHE A 81 -6.68 -17.21 -24.55
N ASP A 82 -7.71 -17.75 -25.18
CA ASP A 82 -7.83 -19.18 -25.42
C ASP A 82 -6.85 -19.62 -26.51
N VAL A 83 -6.15 -20.73 -26.26
CA VAL A 83 -5.24 -21.35 -27.21
C VAL A 83 -5.87 -22.65 -27.69
N SER A 84 -6.06 -22.78 -29.00
CA SER A 84 -6.53 -24.01 -29.63
C SER A 84 -5.49 -25.12 -29.47
N VAL A 85 -5.94 -26.30 -29.05
CA VAL A 85 -5.09 -27.51 -28.98
C VAL A 85 -5.22 -28.27 -30.30
N GLU A 86 -4.10 -28.56 -30.95
CA GLU A 86 -3.98 -29.45 -32.12
C GLU A 86 -3.52 -30.86 -31.72
#